data_AF-A0A9X4R5T8-F1
#
_entry.id   AF-A0A9X4R5T8-F1
#
_cell.length_a   1.000
_cell.length_b   1.000
_cell.length_c   1.000
_cell.angle_alpha   90.00
_cell.angle_beta   90.00
_cell.angle_gamma   90.00
#
_symmetry.space_group_name_H-M   'P 1'
#
loop_
_entity.id
_entity.type
_entity.pdbx_description
1 polymer ?
#
loop_
_entity_poly.entity_id
_entity_poly.type
_entity_poly.pdbx_seq_one_letter_code
_entity_poly.pdbx_strand_id
1 'polypeptide(L)'
;MGCCGQGRAALRQATSPTPERPAAGPAERRVLVHYRAGAPVVVRGVASGRLYEFDAARPTLYVAEGDAAALLRSRWFERSD
;
A
#
# COMPACT_ATOMS: atom_id res chain seq x y z
N MET A 1 -3.51 39.41 29.44
CA MET A 1 -4.30 38.16 29.44
C MET A 1 -4.59 37.77 27.99
N GLY A 2 -4.36 36.51 27.59
CA GLY A 2 -4.88 35.95 26.33
C GLY A 2 -3.87 35.63 25.21
N CYS A 3 -2.78 34.91 25.49
CA CYS A 3 -1.89 34.34 24.46
C CYS A 3 -1.92 32.81 24.56
N CYS A 4 -2.89 32.12 23.95
CA CYS A 4 -2.94 30.65 23.89
C CYS A 4 -4.06 30.19 22.93
N GLY A 5 -3.80 30.03 21.63
CA GLY A 5 -4.83 29.39 20.77
C GLY A 5 -4.51 29.26 19.28
N GLN A 6 -3.59 30.05 18.73
CA GLN A 6 -3.44 30.15 17.27
C GLN A 6 -2.56 29.06 16.64
N GLY A 7 -1.80 28.29 17.42
CA GLY A 7 -0.93 27.22 16.90
C GLY A 7 -1.66 25.97 16.40
N ARG A 8 -2.94 25.77 16.75
CA ARG A 8 -3.68 24.54 16.39
C ARG A 8 -4.35 24.57 15.01
N ALA A 9 -4.53 25.75 14.41
CA ALA A 9 -5.19 25.87 13.10
C ALA A 9 -4.32 25.32 11.95
N ALA A 10 -3.00 25.45 12.05
CA ALA A 10 -2.06 25.03 11.01
C ALA A 10 -1.96 23.50 10.83
N LEU A 11 -2.24 22.69 11.87
CA LEU A 11 -2.14 21.23 11.81
C LEU A 11 -3.35 20.56 11.12
N ARG A 12 -4.47 21.27 10.97
CA ARG A 12 -5.66 20.75 10.27
C ARG A 12 -5.58 20.86 8.75
N GLN A 13 -4.55 21.51 8.23
CA GLN A 13 -4.24 21.61 6.80
C GLN A 13 -3.25 20.54 6.34
N ALA A 14 -3.18 19.40 7.04
CA ALA A 14 -2.59 18.18 6.48
C ALA A 14 -3.48 17.71 5.31
N THR A 15 -3.30 18.42 4.19
CA THR A 15 -3.60 17.99 2.83
C THR A 15 -3.30 16.51 2.75
N SER A 16 -4.31 15.78 2.27
CA SER A 16 -4.27 14.38 1.92
C SER A 16 -2.87 13.94 1.48
N PRO A 17 -2.37 12.76 1.89
CA PRO A 17 -1.13 12.26 1.35
C PRO A 17 -1.34 12.07 -0.16
N THR A 18 -0.94 13.06 -0.95
CA THR A 18 -0.54 12.84 -2.33
C THR A 18 0.49 11.74 -2.22
N PRO A 19 0.27 10.55 -2.79
CA PRO A 19 1.30 9.54 -2.81
C PRO A 19 2.46 10.16 -3.59
N GLU A 20 3.48 10.61 -2.86
CA GLU A 20 4.75 11.03 -3.42
C GLU A 20 5.20 9.86 -4.27
N ARG A 21 5.08 10.02 -5.59
CA ARG A 21 5.59 9.05 -6.56
C ARG A 21 7.07 8.91 -6.20
N PRO A 22 7.52 7.75 -5.67
CA PRO A 22 8.92 7.58 -5.36
C PRO A 22 9.69 7.87 -6.64
N ALA A 23 10.70 8.72 -6.54
CA ALA A 23 11.62 9.01 -7.64
C ALA A 23 11.93 7.70 -8.35
N ALA A 24 11.81 7.69 -9.69
CA ALA A 24 11.99 6.50 -10.50
C ALA A 24 13.40 5.93 -10.27
N GLY A 25 13.50 5.03 -9.29
CA GLY A 25 14.58 4.08 -9.17
C GLY A 25 14.55 3.12 -10.36
N PRO A 26 15.48 2.15 -10.42
CA PRO A 26 15.43 1.12 -11.45
C PRO A 26 14.01 0.55 -11.53
N ALA A 27 13.53 0.32 -12.76
CA ALA A 27 12.18 -0.17 -13.00
C ALA A 27 11.91 -1.42 -12.15
N GLU A 28 11.19 -1.22 -11.04
CA GLU A 28 10.87 -2.25 -10.08
C GLU A 28 10.04 -3.31 -10.79
N ARG A 29 10.54 -4.55 -10.86
CA ARG A 29 9.78 -5.68 -11.42
C ARG A 29 8.53 -5.89 -10.57
N ARG A 30 7.40 -6.08 -11.25
CA ARG A 30 6.10 -6.31 -10.63
C ARG A 30 5.54 -7.65 -11.05
N VAL A 31 4.79 -8.26 -10.15
CA VAL A 31 4.12 -9.55 -10.34
C VAL A 31 2.63 -9.33 -10.09
N LEU A 32 1.80 -9.89 -10.96
CA LEU A 32 0.36 -9.88 -10.75
C LEU A 32 -0.01 -10.95 -9.72
N VAL A 33 -0.69 -10.53 -8.65
CA VAL A 33 -1.06 -11.40 -7.53
C VAL A 33 -2.57 -11.40 -7.38
N HIS A 34 -3.16 -12.58 -7.25
CA HIS A 34 -4.59 -12.78 -6.99
C HIS A 34 -4.83 -13.19 -5.53
N TYR A 35 -5.80 -12.56 -4.89
CA TYR A 35 -6.21 -12.79 -3.50
C TYR A 35 -7.50 -13.61 -3.42
N ARG A 36 -7.45 -14.72 -2.69
CA ARG A 36 -8.47 -15.77 -2.70
C ARG A 36 -9.49 -15.67 -1.57
N ALA A 37 -9.20 -14.94 -0.49
CA ALA A 37 -10.02 -15.01 0.73
C ALA A 37 -11.27 -14.10 0.70
N GLY A 38 -11.36 -13.16 -0.26
CA GLY A 38 -12.51 -12.27 -0.46
C GLY A 38 -12.73 -11.18 0.62
N ALA A 39 -12.32 -11.42 1.87
CA ALA A 39 -12.39 -10.44 2.95
C ALA A 39 -11.38 -9.29 2.74
N PRO A 40 -11.75 -8.03 2.97
CA PRO A 40 -10.83 -6.90 2.76
C PRO A 40 -9.59 -7.01 3.65
N VAL A 41 -8.42 -6.85 3.06
CA VAL A 41 -7.12 -6.91 3.76
C VAL A 41 -6.17 -5.82 3.24
N VAL A 42 -5.43 -5.21 4.15
CA VAL A 42 -4.32 -4.31 3.83
C VAL A 42 -3.01 -5.02 4.17
N VAL A 43 -2.14 -5.15 3.18
CA VAL A 43 -0.84 -5.80 3.30
C VAL A 43 0.26 -4.77 3.17
N ARG A 44 1.19 -4.75 4.12
CA ARG A 44 2.44 -4.01 3.98
C ARG A 44 3.50 -4.89 3.31
N GLY A 45 4.03 -4.44 2.18
CA GLY A 45 5.16 -5.04 1.51
C GLY A 45 6.39 -5.08 2.41
N VAL A 46 7.03 -6.25 2.52
CA VAL A 46 8.17 -6.48 3.41
C VAL A 46 9.47 -5.90 2.88
N ALA A 47 9.62 -5.78 1.57
CA ALA A 47 10.80 -5.24 0.90
C ALA A 47 10.61 -3.75 0.58
N SER A 48 9.43 -3.34 0.09
CA SER A 48 9.19 -1.95 -0.32
C SER A 48 8.55 -1.08 0.77
N GLY A 49 7.89 -1.69 1.76
CA GLY A 49 7.08 -0.97 2.75
C GLY A 49 5.74 -0.43 2.23
N ARG A 50 5.42 -0.62 0.94
CA ARG A 50 4.16 -0.15 0.31
C ARG A 50 2.95 -0.86 0.90
N LEU A 51 1.81 -0.18 0.90
CA LEU A 51 0.52 -0.78 1.28
C LEU A 51 -0.23 -1.24 0.04
N TYR A 52 -0.77 -2.46 0.11
CA TYR A 52 -1.58 -3.09 -0.92
C TYR A 52 -2.93 -3.46 -0.31
N GLU A 53 -4.03 -3.07 -0.96
CA GLU A 53 -5.39 -3.33 -0.48
C GLU A 53 -6.06 -4.37 -1.37
N PHE A 54 -6.37 -5.55 -0.82
CA PHE A 54 -7.09 -6.58 -1.55
C PHE A 54 -8.50 -6.73 -0.97
N ASP A 55 -9.48 -6.90 -1.84
CA ASP A 55 -10.87 -7.15 -1.48
C ASP A 55 -11.54 -7.98 -2.59
N ALA A 56 -12.79 -8.43 -2.35
CA ALA A 56 -13.52 -9.21 -3.35
C ALA A 56 -13.80 -8.46 -4.67
N ALA A 57 -13.85 -7.12 -4.65
CA ALA A 57 -14.07 -6.31 -5.86
C ALA A 57 -12.77 -6.08 -6.65
N ARG A 58 -11.62 -6.12 -5.97
CA ARG A 58 -10.27 -5.95 -6.52
C ARG A 58 -9.34 -7.04 -5.98
N PRO A 59 -9.55 -8.30 -6.36
CA PRO A 59 -8.74 -9.40 -5.85
C PRO A 59 -7.38 -9.48 -6.52
N THR A 60 -7.18 -8.80 -7.66
CA THR A 60 -5.96 -8.91 -8.46
C THR A 60 -5.22 -7.58 -8.51
N LEU A 61 -3.94 -7.57 -8.12
CA LEU A 61 -3.09 -6.37 -8.04
C LEU A 61 -1.66 -6.64 -8.47
N TYR A 62 -1.02 -5.63 -9.05
CA TYR A 62 0.42 -5.63 -9.28
C TYR A 62 1.16 -5.32 -7.98
N VAL A 63 2.00 -6.25 -7.56
CA VAL A 63 2.83 -6.16 -6.36
C VAL A 63 4.30 -6.15 -6.76
N ALA A 64 5.15 -5.47 -5.98
CA ALA A 64 6.60 -5.52 -6.18
C ALA A 64 7.07 -6.98 -6.11
N GLU A 65 8.00 -7.40 -6.98
CA GLU A 65 8.49 -8.79 -7.00
C GLU A 65 9.04 -9.21 -5.61
N GLY A 66 9.77 -8.31 -4.94
CA GLY A 66 10.31 -8.55 -3.60
C GLY A 66 9.24 -8.71 -2.52
N ASP A 67 8.09 -8.04 -2.66
CA ASP A 67 6.97 -8.16 -1.72
C ASP A 67 6.10 -9.39 -2.04
N ALA A 68 5.90 -9.67 -3.33
CA ALA A 68 5.11 -10.79 -3.81
C ALA A 68 5.66 -12.13 -3.30
N ALA A 69 6.99 -12.26 -3.16
CA ALA A 69 7.62 -13.47 -2.63
C ALA A 69 7.10 -13.87 -1.23
N ALA A 70 6.75 -12.90 -0.37
CA ALA A 70 6.15 -13.20 0.93
C ALA A 70 4.67 -13.56 0.83
N LEU A 71 3.92 -12.86 -0.04
CA LEU A 71 2.50 -13.11 -0.24
C LEU A 71 2.23 -14.51 -0.80
N LEU A 72 3.00 -14.90 -1.82
CA LEU A 72 2.89 -16.18 -2.52
C LEU A 72 3.31 -17.40 -1.67
N ARG A 73 3.92 -17.17 -0.50
CA ARG A 73 4.17 -18.25 0.50
C ARG A 73 2.96 -18.56 1.35
N SER A 74 1.93 -17.70 1.33
CA SER A 74 0.68 -17.95 2.04
C SER A 74 -0.35 -18.61 1.12
N ARG A 75 -1.31 -19.31 1.71
CA ARG A 75 -2.42 -19.92 0.98
C ARG A 75 -3.44 -18.93 0.39
N TRP A 76 -3.35 -17.66 0.78
CA TRP A 76 -4.35 -16.64 0.45
C TRP A 76 -4.07 -15.92 -0.86
N PHE A 77 -2.83 -15.97 -1.33
CA PHE A 77 -2.40 -15.28 -2.53
C PHE A 77 -1.80 -16.28 -3.52
N GLU A 78 -2.06 -16.06 -4.80
CA GLU A 78 -1.47 -16.82 -5.90
C GLU A 78 -0.96 -15.88 -7.00
N ARG A 79 -0.07 -16.38 -7.84
CA ARG A 79 0.40 -15.61 -9.00
C ARG A 79 -0.65 -15.72 -10.09
N SER A 80 -1.09 -14.58 -10.59
CA SER A 80 -1.90 -14.50 -11.81
C SER A 80 -0.95 -14.28 -12.99
N ASP A 81 -1.16 -14.99 -14.08
CA ASP A 81 -0.47 -14.74 -15.36
C ASP A 81 -1.14 -13.58 -16.11
#